data_AF-A0A942QMS4-F1
#
_entry.id   AF-A0A942QMS4-F1
#
_cell.length_a   1.000
_cell.length_b   1.000
_cell.length_c   1.000
_cell.angle_alpha   90.00
_cell.angle_beta   90.00
_cell.angle_gamma   90.00
#
_symmetry.space_group_name_H-M   'P 1'
#
loop_
_entity.id
_entity.type
_entity.pdbx_description
1 polymer ?
#
loop_
_entity_poly.entity_id
_entity_poly.type
_entity_poly.pdbx_seq_one_letter_code
_entity_poly.pdbx_strand_id
1 'polypeptide(L)'
;MKKKFISCSILLMVVSVFLFGYSRDFYITKKPTQIIENTSMPRDTNTKGDLIKGGSTLEQAMDYYLWQIEPSMGQRGEFYTARYRILAAEETPENVIVRAWVVSKWIDSRGNTASEGSGLYEINFKIENNLYIYESMRNIKIPEVPYVPQDVSDIVSNDGETIYAELMAEIEKDIQNYLGYPERPLKLPQSRINTGFLS
;
A
#
# COMPACT_ATOMS: atom_id res chain seq x y z
N MET A 1 -55.67 -39.01 4.52
CA MET A 1 -54.32 -38.91 3.92
C MET A 1 -53.68 -37.61 4.38
N LYS A 2 -52.51 -37.73 5.01
CA LYS A 2 -51.67 -36.62 5.50
C LYS A 2 -50.93 -36.00 4.31
N LYS A 3 -50.73 -34.69 4.31
CA LYS A 3 -49.40 -34.06 4.22
C LYS A 3 -49.49 -32.53 4.34
N LYS A 4 -48.77 -32.03 5.34
CA LYS A 4 -48.56 -30.63 5.70
C LYS A 4 -47.60 -30.01 4.68
N PHE A 5 -47.98 -28.90 4.06
CA PHE A 5 -47.12 -28.07 3.21
C PHE A 5 -46.69 -26.83 3.99
N ILE A 6 -45.92 -27.01 5.07
CA ILE A 6 -45.28 -25.89 5.78
C ILE A 6 -43.93 -26.41 6.28
N SER A 7 -42.93 -26.55 5.40
CA SER A 7 -41.54 -26.87 5.79
C SER A 7 -40.58 -26.70 4.60
N CYS A 8 -40.55 -25.55 3.93
CA CYS A 8 -39.48 -25.30 2.95
C CYS A 8 -38.96 -23.85 2.97
N SER A 9 -39.77 -22.88 3.39
CA SER A 9 -39.37 -21.47 3.32
C SER A 9 -38.50 -20.98 4.48
N ILE A 10 -38.39 -21.73 5.58
CA ILE A 10 -37.59 -21.32 6.76
C ILE A 10 -36.17 -21.90 6.72
N LEU A 11 -35.96 -23.03 6.03
CA LEU A 11 -34.62 -23.64 5.94
C LEU A 11 -33.68 -22.87 5.00
N LEU A 12 -34.23 -22.15 4.02
CA LEU A 12 -33.44 -21.36 3.06
C LEU A 12 -32.96 -20.01 3.61
N MET A 13 -33.57 -19.48 4.67
CA MET A 13 -33.12 -18.23 5.31
C MET A 13 -31.97 -18.44 6.31
N VAL A 14 -31.72 -19.67 6.76
CA VAL A 14 -30.63 -19.96 7.72
C VAL A 14 -29.30 -20.26 7.00
N VAL A 15 -29.33 -20.58 5.70
CA VAL A 15 -28.10 -20.80 4.90
C VAL A 15 -27.54 -19.49 4.33
N SER A 16 -28.34 -18.42 4.21
CA SER A 16 -27.86 -17.12 3.70
C SER A 16 -27.08 -16.30 4.72
N VAL A 17 -27.19 -16.59 6.02
CA VAL A 17 -26.42 -15.90 7.07
C VAL A 17 -25.00 -16.47 7.20
N PHE A 18 -24.73 -17.66 6.65
CA PHE A 18 -23.41 -18.30 6.71
C PHE A 18 -22.52 -18.06 5.48
N LEU A 19 -23.00 -17.33 4.47
CA LEU A 19 -22.19 -16.94 3.30
C LEU A 19 -21.60 -15.51 3.39
N PHE A 20 -21.89 -14.78 4.47
CA PHE A 20 -21.19 -13.53 4.83
C PHE A 20 -20.07 -13.75 5.87
N GLY A 21 -19.71 -15.01 6.12
CA GLY A 21 -18.49 -15.36 6.84
C GLY A 21 -17.35 -15.55 5.85
N TYR A 22 -16.31 -14.74 5.99
CA TYR A 22 -15.00 -14.89 5.36
C TYR A 22 -14.86 -14.45 3.89
N SER A 23 -15.05 -13.16 3.61
CA SER A 23 -14.03 -12.49 2.79
C SER A 23 -13.01 -11.89 3.74
N ARG A 24 -12.01 -12.71 4.12
CA ARG A 24 -10.74 -12.16 4.59
C ARG A 24 -10.31 -11.12 3.56
N ASP A 25 -10.19 -9.88 4.00
CA ASP A 25 -9.00 -9.11 3.75
C ASP A 25 -8.53 -9.14 2.28
N PHE A 26 -9.14 -8.29 1.46
CA PHE A 26 -8.52 -7.86 0.22
C PHE A 26 -7.35 -6.90 0.54
N TYR A 27 -6.34 -7.37 1.28
CA TYR A 27 -5.05 -6.69 1.32
C TYR A 27 -4.38 -6.95 -0.01
N ILE A 28 -4.50 -6.00 -0.92
CA ILE A 28 -3.75 -6.01 -2.17
C ILE A 28 -2.29 -5.70 -1.80
N THR A 29 -1.51 -6.72 -1.44
CA THR A 29 -0.05 -6.65 -1.45
C THR A 29 0.39 -6.77 -2.91
N LYS A 30 0.25 -5.68 -3.66
CA LYS A 30 0.81 -5.59 -5.01
C LYS A 30 2.31 -5.35 -4.88
N LYS A 31 3.10 -6.29 -5.38
CA LYS A 31 4.50 -6.01 -5.71
C LYS A 31 4.51 -5.02 -6.87
N PRO A 32 5.12 -3.83 -6.77
CA PRO A 32 5.37 -3.05 -7.96
C PRO A 32 6.23 -3.90 -8.89
N THR A 33 5.75 -4.05 -10.13
CA THR A 33 6.44 -4.83 -11.14
C THR A 33 7.63 -4.02 -11.63
N GLN A 34 8.82 -4.49 -11.25
CA GLN A 34 10.12 -4.31 -11.89
C GLN A 34 10.76 -2.91 -11.85
N ILE A 35 12.03 -2.95 -11.39
CA ILE A 35 13.25 -2.37 -11.99
C ILE A 35 13.01 -1.15 -12.87
N ILE A 36 13.72 -0.06 -12.55
CA ILE A 36 13.85 1.19 -13.31
C ILE A 36 14.22 0.90 -14.78
N GLU A 37 13.25 0.51 -15.58
CA GLU A 37 13.22 0.76 -17.00
C GLU A 37 12.13 1.79 -17.15
N ASN A 38 12.52 3.08 -17.20
CA ASN A 38 11.72 4.21 -17.64
C ASN A 38 10.25 3.84 -17.86
N THR A 39 9.46 3.75 -16.78
CA THR A 39 8.03 3.53 -16.91
C THR A 39 7.54 4.78 -17.61
N SER A 40 7.39 4.71 -18.93
CA SER A 40 7.02 5.85 -19.73
C SER A 40 5.61 6.20 -19.29
N MET A 41 5.51 7.23 -18.45
CA MET A 41 4.24 7.66 -17.90
C MET A 41 3.27 7.86 -19.07
N PRO A 42 2.01 7.43 -18.92
CA PRO A 42 1.02 7.66 -19.95
C PRO A 42 0.97 9.17 -20.25
N ARG A 43 0.92 9.52 -21.53
CA ARG A 43 0.81 10.91 -21.99
C ARG A 43 -0.64 11.21 -22.31
N ASP A 44 -1.10 12.42 -21.98
CA ASP A 44 -2.42 12.85 -22.40
C ASP A 44 -2.40 13.06 -23.92
N THR A 45 -3.15 12.23 -24.65
CA THR A 45 -3.29 12.33 -26.10
C THR A 45 -4.15 13.52 -26.53
N ASN A 46 -4.88 14.15 -25.60
CA ASN A 46 -5.80 15.26 -25.86
C ASN A 46 -5.23 16.63 -25.48
N THR A 47 -4.23 16.72 -24.59
CA THR A 47 -3.55 17.98 -24.22
C THR A 47 -2.07 17.95 -24.58
N LYS A 48 -1.76 18.19 -25.86
CA LYS A 48 -0.39 18.53 -26.36
C LYS A 48 0.77 17.65 -25.84
N GLY A 49 0.53 16.40 -25.42
CA GLY A 49 1.56 15.50 -24.93
C GLY A 49 2.15 15.87 -23.57
N ASP A 50 1.43 16.64 -22.74
CA ASP A 50 1.83 16.89 -21.36
C ASP A 50 1.87 15.57 -20.55
N LEU A 51 2.87 15.43 -19.69
CA LEU A 51 3.01 14.26 -18.82
C LEU A 51 1.83 14.21 -17.86
N ILE A 52 1.10 13.09 -17.85
CA ILE A 52 0.03 12.88 -16.87
C ILE A 52 0.67 12.81 -15.50
N LYS A 53 0.22 13.67 -14.59
CA LYS A 53 0.68 13.71 -13.19
C LYS A 53 0.00 12.59 -12.38
N GLY A 54 0.06 11.34 -12.86
CA GLY A 54 -0.74 10.24 -12.35
C GLY A 54 -0.77 9.05 -13.30
N GLY A 55 -1.93 8.41 -13.48
CA GLY A 55 -2.06 7.22 -14.31
C GLY A 55 -3.49 6.90 -14.74
N SER A 56 -3.65 5.92 -15.64
CA SER A 56 -4.99 5.43 -16.06
C SER A 56 -5.54 4.35 -15.12
N THR A 57 -4.71 3.87 -14.19
CA THR A 57 -5.13 3.03 -13.06
C THR A 57 -4.65 3.63 -11.76
N LEU A 58 -5.30 3.28 -10.65
CA LEU A 58 -4.87 3.70 -9.32
C LEU A 58 -3.43 3.27 -9.01
N GLU A 59 -3.01 2.10 -9.50
CA GLU A 59 -1.64 1.59 -9.34
C GLU A 59 -0.62 2.49 -10.04
N GLN A 60 -0.88 2.88 -11.29
CA GLN A 60 -0.01 3.81 -12.01
C GLN A 60 0.02 5.19 -11.35
N ALA A 61 -1.10 5.65 -10.79
CA ALA A 61 -1.17 6.91 -10.07
C ALA A 61 -0.39 6.88 -8.75
N MET A 62 -0.45 5.75 -8.04
CA MET A 62 0.39 5.50 -6.86
C MET A 62 1.87 5.40 -7.22
N ASP A 63 2.22 4.77 -8.34
CA ASP A 63 3.60 4.77 -8.84
C ASP A 63 4.07 6.18 -9.17
N TYR A 64 3.23 7.00 -9.80
CA TYR A 64 3.55 8.42 -10.03
C TYR A 64 3.84 9.13 -8.69
N TYR A 65 2.98 8.97 -7.69
CA TYR A 65 3.23 9.52 -6.35
C TYR A 65 4.58 9.04 -5.79
N LEU A 66 4.82 7.73 -5.81
CA LEU A 66 5.99 7.11 -5.21
C LEU A 66 7.30 7.52 -5.90
N TRP A 67 7.29 7.79 -7.20
CA TRP A 67 8.52 8.05 -7.96
C TRP A 67 8.70 9.51 -8.35
N GLN A 68 7.67 10.35 -8.26
CA GLN A 68 7.75 11.77 -8.64
C GLN A 68 7.51 12.72 -7.47
N ILE A 69 6.69 12.33 -6.49
CA ILE A 69 6.31 13.18 -5.36
C ILE A 69 7.10 12.83 -4.12
N GLU A 70 7.00 11.59 -3.63
CA GLU A 70 7.69 11.11 -2.42
C GLU A 70 9.22 11.39 -2.43
N PRO A 71 9.99 11.14 -3.51
CA PRO A 71 11.44 11.39 -3.50
C PRO A 71 11.83 12.86 -3.36
N SER A 72 10.91 13.79 -3.61
CA SER A 72 11.13 15.22 -3.41
C SER A 72 11.11 15.62 -1.93
N MET A 73 10.68 14.70 -1.06
CA MET A 73 10.59 14.91 0.38
C MET A 73 11.89 14.45 1.03
N GLY A 74 12.73 15.41 1.42
CA GLY A 74 13.97 15.14 2.15
C GLY A 74 15.25 15.29 1.34
N GLN A 75 16.35 14.84 1.92
CA GLN A 75 17.67 14.99 1.31
C GLN A 75 17.90 13.91 0.26
N ARG A 76 18.04 14.34 -0.99
CA ARG A 76 18.36 13.45 -2.11
C ARG A 76 19.71 12.76 -1.92
N GLY A 77 19.71 11.44 -2.09
CA GLY A 77 20.89 10.60 -2.24
C GLY A 77 21.20 10.28 -3.70
N GLU A 78 21.92 9.20 -3.93
CA GLU A 78 22.29 8.72 -5.26
C GLU A 78 21.29 7.69 -5.80
N PHE A 79 20.79 6.82 -4.93
CA PHE A 79 19.79 5.80 -5.25
C PHE A 79 18.53 6.02 -4.42
N TYR A 80 17.37 5.94 -5.08
CA TYR A 80 16.06 6.03 -4.44
C TYR A 80 15.31 4.72 -4.61
N THR A 81 14.70 4.25 -3.53
CA THR A 81 13.73 3.15 -3.56
C THR A 81 12.64 3.43 -2.54
N ALA A 82 11.43 2.98 -2.87
CA ALA A 82 10.30 3.07 -1.97
C ALA A 82 9.31 1.94 -2.24
N ARG A 83 8.47 1.68 -1.24
CA ARG A 83 7.41 0.67 -1.25
C ARG A 83 6.20 1.22 -0.50
N TYR A 84 5.01 0.77 -0.88
CA TYR A 84 3.79 1.15 -0.20
C TYR A 84 2.86 -0.04 0.00
N ARG A 85 1.93 0.11 0.95
CA ARG A 85 0.76 -0.75 1.11
C ARG A 85 -0.48 0.11 1.23
N ILE A 86 -1.45 -0.10 0.34
CA ILE A 86 -2.78 0.51 0.45
C ILE A 86 -3.52 -0.17 1.60
N LEU A 87 -4.00 0.63 2.55
CA LEU A 87 -4.80 0.17 3.70
C LEU A 87 -6.29 0.39 3.44
N ALA A 88 -6.64 1.51 2.80
CA ALA A 88 -7.98 1.81 2.34
C ALA A 88 -7.94 2.70 1.09
N ALA A 89 -8.96 2.60 0.26
CA ALA A 89 -9.20 3.52 -0.85
C ALA A 89 -10.70 3.83 -0.92
N GLU A 90 -11.04 5.12 -0.96
CA GLU A 90 -12.39 5.62 -1.15
C GLU A 90 -12.47 6.28 -2.53
N GLU A 91 -13.24 5.69 -3.45
CA GLU A 91 -13.38 6.17 -4.83
C GLU A 91 -14.80 6.69 -5.07
N THR A 92 -14.88 7.91 -5.59
CA THR A 92 -16.09 8.56 -6.10
C THR A 92 -15.92 8.79 -7.62
N PRO A 93 -16.96 9.20 -8.36
CA PRO A 93 -16.80 9.52 -9.78
C PRO A 93 -15.78 10.63 -10.07
N GLU A 94 -15.53 11.52 -9.10
CA GLU A 94 -14.67 12.71 -9.27
C GLU A 94 -13.30 12.60 -8.58
N ASN A 95 -13.13 11.70 -7.61
CA ASN A 95 -11.87 11.59 -6.85
C ASN A 95 -11.62 10.21 -6.25
N VAL A 96 -10.37 9.95 -5.89
CA VAL A 96 -9.96 8.83 -5.03
C VAL A 96 -9.11 9.33 -3.89
N ILE A 97 -9.45 8.91 -2.68
CA ILE A 97 -8.65 9.10 -1.48
C ILE A 97 -8.00 7.77 -1.13
N VAL A 98 -6.68 7.70 -1.24
CA VAL A 98 -5.90 6.50 -0.87
C VAL A 98 -5.25 6.72 0.49
N ARG A 99 -5.43 5.78 1.41
CA ARG A 99 -4.66 5.72 2.66
C ARG A 99 -3.66 4.59 2.56
N ALA A 100 -2.38 4.94 2.58
CA ALA A 100 -1.30 3.98 2.38
C ALA A 100 -0.19 4.17 3.40
N TRP A 101 0.39 3.06 3.84
CA TRP A 101 1.68 3.08 4.53
C TRP A 101 2.78 3.12 3.47
N VAL A 102 3.63 4.15 3.51
CA VAL A 102 4.73 4.33 2.56
C VAL A 102 6.04 4.27 3.32
N VAL A 103 7.01 3.54 2.76
CA VAL A 103 8.41 3.52 3.22
C VAL A 103 9.29 3.92 2.05
N SER A 104 10.19 4.86 2.25
CA SER A 104 11.06 5.41 1.22
C SER A 104 12.49 5.60 1.76
N LYS A 105 13.49 5.41 0.90
CA LYS A 105 14.91 5.61 1.22
C LYS A 105 15.69 6.24 0.08
N TRP A 106 16.54 7.17 0.45
CA TRP A 106 17.65 7.67 -0.33
C TRP A 106 18.96 7.11 0.22
N ILE A 107 19.78 6.51 -0.65
CA ILE A 107 21.04 5.86 -0.29
C ILE A 107 22.20 6.54 -1.05
N ASP A 108 23.34 6.71 -0.38
CA ASP A 108 24.58 7.20 -1.01
C ASP A 108 25.40 6.08 -1.68
N SER A 109 26.49 6.43 -2.37
CA SER A 109 27.39 5.46 -3.05
C SER A 109 28.02 4.42 -2.11
N ARG A 110 28.00 4.66 -0.80
CA ARG A 110 28.60 3.79 0.21
C ARG A 110 27.56 2.91 0.90
N GLY A 111 26.30 3.04 0.55
CA GLY A 111 25.19 2.32 1.18
C GLY A 111 24.65 2.97 2.45
N ASN A 112 25.05 4.20 2.78
CA ASN A 112 24.49 4.91 3.93
C ASN A 112 23.14 5.52 3.56
N THR A 113 22.20 5.53 4.52
CA THR A 113 20.96 6.30 4.39
C THR A 113 21.29 7.79 4.35
N ALA A 114 21.00 8.44 3.22
CA ALA A 114 21.01 9.89 3.09
C ALA A 114 19.73 10.50 3.69
N SER A 115 18.59 9.89 3.41
CA SER A 115 17.32 10.16 4.09
C SER A 115 16.39 8.96 4.01
N GLU A 116 15.43 8.90 4.93
CA GLU A 116 14.38 7.89 4.92
C GLU A 116 13.05 8.48 5.39
N GLY A 117 11.96 7.91 4.89
CA GLY A 117 10.59 8.24 5.26
C GLY A 117 9.82 6.96 5.55
N SER A 118 9.01 6.98 6.61
CA SER A 118 8.03 5.94 6.87
C SER A 118 6.81 6.54 7.55
N GLY A 119 5.63 6.26 7.05
CA GLY A 119 4.41 6.72 7.70
C GLY A 119 3.13 6.38 6.96
N LEU A 120 2.02 6.70 7.61
CA LEU A 120 0.70 6.67 7.01
C LEU A 120 0.45 7.98 6.25
N TYR A 121 0.09 7.86 4.98
CA TYR A 121 -0.24 8.99 4.12
C TYR A 121 -1.66 8.86 3.60
N GLU A 122 -2.36 9.98 3.52
CA GLU A 122 -3.54 10.12 2.69
C GLU A 122 -3.14 10.84 1.41
N ILE A 123 -3.41 10.21 0.27
CA ILE A 123 -3.00 10.64 -1.06
C ILE A 123 -4.27 10.82 -1.88
N ASN A 124 -4.49 12.02 -2.37
CA ASN A 124 -5.70 12.40 -3.09
C ASN A 124 -5.42 12.48 -4.58
N PHE A 125 -6.28 11.83 -5.36
CA PHE A 125 -6.28 11.87 -6.81
C PHE A 125 -7.62 12.41 -7.31
N LYS A 126 -7.60 13.34 -8.26
CA LYS A 126 -8.76 13.73 -9.05
C LYS A 126 -8.99 12.70 -10.15
N ILE A 127 -10.25 12.34 -10.42
CA ILE A 127 -10.62 11.56 -11.59
C ILE A 127 -11.11 12.52 -12.67
N GLU A 128 -10.42 12.53 -13.80
CA GLU A 128 -10.79 13.32 -14.98
C GLU A 128 -10.44 12.57 -16.26
N ASN A 129 -11.38 12.45 -17.19
CA ASN A 129 -11.18 11.74 -18.46
C ASN A 129 -10.69 10.29 -18.29
N ASN A 130 -11.17 9.57 -17.27
CA ASN A 130 -10.71 8.22 -16.88
C ASN A 130 -9.22 8.16 -16.48
N LEU A 131 -8.66 9.27 -16.00
CA LEU A 131 -7.31 9.35 -15.44
C LEU A 131 -7.39 9.69 -13.95
N TYR A 132 -6.53 9.07 -13.16
CA TYR A 132 -6.27 9.40 -11.76
C TYR A 132 -5.10 10.39 -11.74
N ILE A 133 -5.37 11.66 -11.43
CA ILE A 133 -4.41 12.75 -11.44
C ILE A 133 -4.08 13.15 -10.00
N TYR A 134 -2.81 13.12 -9.62
CA TYR A 134 -2.36 13.51 -8.28
C TYR A 134 -2.74 14.96 -7.96
N GLU A 135 -3.40 15.17 -6.82
CA GLU A 135 -3.75 16.50 -6.31
C GLU A 135 -2.94 16.89 -5.09
N SER A 136 -2.93 16.03 -4.06
CA SER A 136 -2.29 16.35 -2.79
C SER A 136 -1.97 15.09 -1.99
N MET A 137 -1.16 15.29 -0.96
CA MET A 137 -0.93 14.30 0.08
C MET A 137 -0.90 14.98 1.45
N ARG A 138 -1.18 14.20 2.50
CA ARG A 138 -0.89 14.58 3.87
C ARG A 138 -0.33 13.39 4.64
N ASN A 139 0.70 13.64 5.44
CA ASN A 139 1.16 12.71 6.45
C ASN A 139 0.15 12.71 7.61
N ILE A 140 -0.31 11.53 8.02
CA ILE A 140 -1.24 11.35 9.13
C ILE A 140 -0.43 10.96 10.37
N LYS A 141 -0.53 11.74 11.45
CA LYS A 141 0.04 11.34 12.75
C LYS A 141 -0.98 10.55 13.53
N ILE A 142 -0.57 9.45 14.15
CA ILE A 142 -1.45 8.69 15.06
C ILE A 142 -1.26 9.26 16.48
N PRO A 143 -2.33 9.58 17.24
CA PRO A 143 -3.74 9.25 17.01
C PRO A 143 -4.60 10.46 16.58
N GLU A 144 -4.38 11.07 15.40
CA GLU A 144 -5.21 12.17 14.89
C GLU A 144 -6.63 11.69 14.51
N VAL A 145 -7.44 11.41 15.53
CA VAL A 145 -8.89 11.25 15.47
C VAL A 145 -9.51 12.64 15.28
N PRO A 146 -10.51 12.86 14.40
CA PRO A 146 -11.37 11.89 13.71
C PRO A 146 -11.03 11.66 12.22
N TYR A 147 -9.82 11.97 11.76
CA TYR A 147 -9.53 12.06 10.31
C TYR A 147 -9.17 10.74 9.64
N VAL A 148 -9.06 9.66 10.41
CA VAL A 148 -8.69 8.32 9.93
C VAL A 148 -9.86 7.37 10.16
N PRO A 149 -10.33 6.64 9.13
CA PRO A 149 -11.27 5.55 9.29
C PRO A 149 -10.80 4.54 10.35
N GLN A 150 -11.74 4.02 11.16
CA GLN A 150 -11.41 3.18 12.30
C GLN A 150 -10.70 1.89 11.88
N ASP A 151 -11.11 1.29 10.76
CA ASP A 151 -10.48 0.11 10.16
C ASP A 151 -9.01 0.36 9.81
N VAL A 152 -8.67 1.53 9.23
CA VAL A 152 -7.28 1.92 8.97
C VAL A 152 -6.51 2.11 10.28
N SER A 153 -7.12 2.77 11.27
CA SER A 153 -6.52 2.96 12.59
C SER A 153 -6.22 1.63 13.28
N ASP A 154 -7.13 0.66 13.17
CA ASP A 154 -7.00 -0.68 13.74
C ASP A 154 -5.87 -1.46 13.05
N ILE A 155 -5.81 -1.44 11.72
CA ILE A 155 -4.73 -2.08 10.95
C ILE A 155 -3.37 -1.53 11.37
N VAL A 156 -3.24 -0.20 11.45
CA VAL A 156 -1.95 0.39 11.82
C VAL A 156 -1.57 0.09 13.27
N SER A 157 -2.54 0.13 14.19
CA SER A 157 -2.28 -0.14 15.61
C SER A 157 -1.90 -1.60 15.87
N ASN A 158 -2.46 -2.54 15.11
CA ASN A 158 -2.23 -3.97 15.30
C ASN A 158 -1.06 -4.51 14.46
N ASP A 159 -0.90 -4.02 13.23
CA ASP A 159 -0.02 -4.62 12.21
C ASP A 159 1.02 -3.64 11.64
N GLY A 160 1.09 -2.39 12.12
CA GLY A 160 1.98 -1.36 11.58
C GLY A 160 3.46 -1.78 11.52
N GLU A 161 3.97 -2.46 12.56
CA GLU A 161 5.35 -2.98 12.58
C GLU A 161 5.57 -4.07 11.52
N THR A 162 4.60 -4.97 11.34
CA THR A 162 4.65 -6.04 10.34
C THR A 162 4.64 -5.45 8.93
N ILE A 163 3.75 -4.48 8.68
CA ILE A 163 3.68 -3.77 7.39
C ILE A 163 5.02 -3.10 7.09
N TYR A 164 5.59 -2.37 8.05
CA TYR A 164 6.90 -1.74 7.89
C TYR A 164 7.99 -2.76 7.56
N ALA A 165 8.08 -3.86 8.32
CA ALA A 165 9.11 -4.89 8.13
C ALA A 165 9.04 -5.53 6.74
N GLU A 166 7.83 -5.82 6.24
CA GLU A 166 7.63 -6.41 4.91
C GLU A 166 8.03 -5.46 3.79
N LEU A 167 7.65 -4.18 3.88
CA LEU A 167 8.02 -3.17 2.89
C LEU A 167 9.53 -2.90 2.92
N MET A 168 10.11 -2.82 4.12
CA MET A 168 11.54 -2.60 4.33
C MET A 168 12.37 -3.76 3.81
N ALA A 169 11.91 -5.01 3.93
CA ALA A 169 12.59 -6.18 3.37
C ALA A 169 12.75 -6.10 1.84
N GLU A 170 11.75 -5.58 1.13
CA GLU A 170 11.83 -5.38 -0.32
C GLU A 170 12.74 -4.18 -0.69
N ILE A 171 12.71 -3.11 0.09
CA ILE A 171 13.65 -1.99 -0.05
C ILE A 171 15.09 -2.47 0.14
N GLU A 172 15.36 -3.33 1.11
CA GLU A 172 16.71 -3.79 1.38
C GLU A 172 17.25 -4.68 0.27
N LYS A 173 16.38 -5.41 -0.45
CA LYS A 173 16.76 -6.13 -1.67
C LYS A 173 17.17 -5.17 -2.79
N ASP A 174 16.40 -4.10 -2.99
CA ASP A 174 16.74 -3.07 -3.98
C ASP A 174 18.09 -2.43 -3.68
N ILE A 175 18.36 -2.13 -2.41
CA ILE A 175 19.63 -1.53 -1.98
C ILE A 175 20.79 -2.51 -2.18
N GLN A 176 20.61 -3.79 -1.84
CA GLN A 176 21.63 -4.82 -2.10
C GLN A 176 21.94 -4.94 -3.58
N ASN A 177 20.91 -4.93 -4.43
CA ASN A 177 21.06 -4.95 -5.89
C ASN A 177 21.81 -3.70 -6.40
N TYR A 178 21.45 -2.51 -5.91
CA TYR A 178 22.14 -1.26 -6.26
C TYR A 178 23.64 -1.29 -5.88
N LEU A 179 23.97 -1.80 -4.70
CA LEU A 179 25.35 -1.88 -4.20
C LEU A 179 26.15 -3.07 -4.79
N GLY A 180 25.51 -3.92 -5.60
CA GLY A 180 26.14 -5.09 -6.21
C GLY A 180 26.43 -6.23 -5.23
N TYR A 181 25.70 -6.33 -4.12
CA TYR A 181 25.79 -7.48 -3.20
C TYR A 181 24.85 -8.60 -3.65
N PRO A 182 25.28 -9.88 -3.65
CA PRO A 182 24.35 -11.00 -3.84
C PRO A 182 23.33 -11.04 -2.69
N GLU A 183 22.07 -11.39 -3.00
CA GLU A 183 20.97 -11.47 -2.02
C GLU A 183 21.43 -12.24 -0.76
N ARG A 184 21.50 -11.56 0.38
CA ARG A 184 21.74 -12.25 1.66
C ARG A 184 20.41 -12.68 2.24
N PRO A 185 20.26 -13.93 2.72
CA PRO A 185 19.03 -14.34 3.38
C PRO A 185 18.79 -13.47 4.62
N LEU A 186 17.64 -12.77 4.62
CA LEU A 186 17.18 -11.98 5.75
C LEU A 186 17.01 -12.89 6.98
N LYS A 187 17.76 -12.62 8.04
CA LYS A 187 17.43 -13.13 9.38
C LYS A 187 16.26 -12.30 9.90
N LEU A 188 15.04 -12.80 9.72
CA LEU A 188 13.89 -12.28 10.42
C LEU A 188 14.18 -12.32 11.94
N PRO A 189 13.78 -11.30 12.72
CA PRO A 189 13.86 -11.39 14.17
C PRO A 189 13.10 -12.64 14.60
N GLN A 190 13.82 -13.58 15.23
CA GLN A 190 13.16 -14.71 15.87
C GLN A 190 12.28 -14.12 16.96
N SER A 191 10.96 -14.16 16.77
CA SER A 191 10.02 -13.94 17.85
C SER A 191 10.45 -14.87 18.99
N ARG A 192 10.63 -14.32 20.19
CA ARG A 192 10.88 -15.14 21.38
C ARG A 192 9.63 -15.98 21.59
N ILE A 193 9.60 -17.19 21.02
CA ILE A 193 8.69 -18.23 21.46
C ILE A 193 9.19 -18.59 22.86
N ASN A 194 8.56 -17.98 23.86
CA ASN A 194 8.73 -18.34 25.24
C ASN A 194 8.04 -19.70 25.43
N THR A 195 8.68 -20.79 25.00
CA THR A 195 8.28 -22.14 25.41
C THR A 195 8.76 -22.38 26.84
N GLY A 196 8.19 -21.62 27.78
CA GLY A 196 8.26 -21.91 29.20
C GLY A 196 7.20 -22.94 29.56
N PHE A 197 7.45 -24.19 29.18
CA PHE A 197 6.82 -25.35 29.82
C PHE A 197 7.87 -26.44 29.93
N LEU A 198 8.31 -26.70 31.17
CA LEU A 198 8.42 -28.01 31.81
C LEU A 198 9.38 -27.92 33.01
N SER A 199 8.81 -27.85 34.21
CA SER A 199 9.14 -28.70 35.37
C SER A 199 8.15 -28.42 36.48
#